data_AF-A0A7Y9E3G6-F1
#
_entry.id   AF-A0A7Y9E3G6-F1
#
_cell.length_a   1.000
_cell.length_b   1.000
_cell.length_c   1.000
_cell.angle_alpha   90.00
_cell.angle_beta   90.00
_cell.angle_gamma   90.00
#
_symmetry.space_group_name_H-M   'P 1'
#
loop_
_entity.id
_entity.type
_entity.pdbx_description
1 polymer ?
#
loop_
_entity_poly.entity_id
_entity_poly.type
_entity_poly.pdbx_seq_one_letter_code
_entity_poly.pdbx_strand_id
1 'polypeptide(L)'
;MRADAKRNRDRIVDVAREVFREKGYDAPLDEVARRAGVGAGTLYRHFPTRDALLDAIMQSWVDRVNEATEKTLAFEGSDRDLLVGWLETYAGLISLHKGGPAKITSAMGDPDSPIIGKCQVLAQASQRVMDRLDAAGALRPGVDAVGVCKLVGGVATVADNADQPLSTVRPLLEVVADGLLR
;
A
#
# COMPACT_ATOMS: atom_id res chain seq x y z
N MET A 1 -8.33 -25.44 -13.57
CA MET A 1 -9.45 -24.49 -13.78
C MET A 1 -9.65 -23.44 -12.70
N ARG A 2 -9.55 -23.73 -11.38
CA ARG A 2 -9.64 -22.68 -10.33
C ARG A 2 -8.50 -21.66 -10.37
N ALA A 3 -7.28 -22.11 -10.67
CA ALA A 3 -6.11 -21.23 -10.79
C ALA A 3 -6.21 -20.24 -11.97
N ASP A 4 -6.75 -20.68 -13.11
CA ASP A 4 -6.97 -19.83 -14.28
C ASP A 4 -8.02 -18.76 -14.02
N ALA A 5 -9.14 -19.14 -13.38
CA ALA A 5 -10.19 -18.21 -12.99
C ALA A 5 -9.68 -17.16 -11.97
N LYS A 6 -8.83 -17.56 -11.02
CA LYS A 6 -8.19 -16.63 -10.07
C LYS A 6 -7.23 -15.68 -10.78
N ARG A 7 -6.31 -16.19 -11.62
CA ARG A 7 -5.39 -15.35 -12.40
C ARG A 7 -6.13 -14.35 -13.28
N ASN A 8 -7.22 -14.76 -13.91
CA ASN A 8 -8.01 -13.88 -14.75
C ASN A 8 -8.72 -12.79 -13.93
N ARG A 9 -9.25 -13.16 -12.75
CA ARG A 9 -9.83 -12.20 -11.80
C ARG A 9 -8.79 -11.17 -11.33
N ASP A 10 -7.61 -11.61 -10.91
CA ASP A 10 -6.54 -10.73 -10.40
C ASP A 10 -6.08 -9.76 -11.49
N ARG A 11 -5.92 -10.25 -12.73
CA ARG A 11 -5.58 -9.42 -13.89
C ARG A 11 -6.64 -8.36 -14.21
N ILE A 12 -7.93 -8.68 -14.08
CA ILE A 12 -9.01 -7.68 -14.25
C ILE A 12 -8.89 -6.60 -13.16
N VAL A 13 -8.61 -6.99 -11.91
CA VAL A 13 -8.45 -6.04 -10.79
C VAL A 13 -7.27 -5.10 -11.03
N ASP A 14 -6.13 -5.60 -11.49
CA ASP A 14 -4.95 -4.77 -11.76
C ASP A 14 -5.21 -3.78 -12.90
N VAL A 15 -5.84 -4.23 -13.99
CA VAL A 15 -6.23 -3.32 -15.09
C VAL A 15 -7.27 -2.29 -14.64
N ALA A 16 -8.24 -2.69 -13.84
CA ALA A 16 -9.27 -1.79 -13.33
C ALA A 16 -8.67 -0.65 -12.50
N ARG A 17 -7.65 -0.94 -11.68
CA ARG A 17 -6.90 0.09 -10.94
C ARG A 17 -6.27 1.12 -11.87
N GLU A 18 -5.64 0.67 -12.95
CA GLU A 18 -5.01 1.57 -13.92
C GLU A 18 -6.05 2.45 -14.62
N VAL A 19 -7.15 1.85 -15.06
CA VAL A 19 -8.24 2.59 -15.72
C VAL A 19 -8.87 3.61 -14.78
N PHE A 20 -9.18 3.22 -13.53
CA PHE A 20 -9.76 4.14 -12.54
C PHE A 20 -8.78 5.23 -12.11
N ARG A 21 -7.47 4.96 -12.13
CA ARG A 21 -6.44 5.97 -11.90
C ARG A 21 -6.40 7.01 -13.03
N GLU A 22 -6.50 6.57 -14.29
CA GLU A 22 -6.42 7.47 -15.45
C GLU A 22 -7.70 8.26 -15.69
N LYS A 23 -8.86 7.63 -15.48
CA LYS A 23 -10.17 8.15 -15.93
C LYS A 23 -11.15 8.41 -14.79
N GLY A 24 -10.74 8.19 -13.55
CA GLY A 24 -11.61 8.28 -12.37
C GLY A 24 -12.48 7.03 -12.17
N TYR A 25 -13.15 6.96 -11.02
CA TYR A 25 -13.97 5.81 -10.63
C TYR A 25 -15.22 5.61 -11.49
N ASP A 26 -15.63 6.60 -12.30
CA ASP A 26 -16.76 6.51 -13.22
C ASP A 26 -16.40 5.88 -14.57
N ALA A 27 -15.13 5.53 -14.79
CA ALA A 27 -14.67 4.97 -16.06
C ALA A 27 -15.52 3.75 -16.49
N PRO A 28 -15.86 3.61 -17.78
CA PRO A 28 -16.68 2.51 -18.25
C PRO A 28 -16.05 1.14 -17.96
N LEU A 29 -16.82 0.19 -17.42
CA LEU A 29 -16.33 -1.18 -17.18
C LEU A 29 -15.96 -1.89 -18.49
N ASP A 30 -16.55 -1.50 -19.62
CA ASP A 30 -16.17 -2.01 -20.94
C ASP A 30 -14.73 -1.65 -21.32
N GLU A 31 -14.22 -0.49 -20.86
CA GLU A 31 -12.82 -0.11 -21.05
C GLU A 31 -11.89 -1.00 -20.21
N VAL A 32 -12.30 -1.33 -18.98
CA VAL A 32 -11.59 -2.30 -18.13
C VAL A 32 -11.55 -3.66 -18.81
N ALA A 33 -12.68 -4.15 -19.32
CA ALA A 33 -12.75 -5.44 -20.03
C ALA A 33 -11.83 -5.46 -21.25
N ARG A 34 -11.87 -4.39 -22.06
CA ARG A 34 -11.05 -4.23 -23.26
C ARG A 34 -9.56 -4.23 -22.94
N ARG A 35 -9.11 -3.42 -21.98
CA ARG A 35 -7.70 -3.38 -21.57
C ARG A 35 -7.26 -4.67 -20.88
N ALA A 36 -8.16 -5.31 -20.17
CA ALA A 36 -7.96 -6.64 -19.61
C ALA A 36 -8.16 -7.72 -20.65
N GLY A 37 -8.28 -7.46 -21.96
CA GLY A 37 -8.41 -8.52 -22.97
C GLY A 37 -9.46 -9.60 -22.65
N VAL A 38 -10.53 -9.26 -21.93
CA VAL A 38 -11.66 -10.15 -21.60
C VAL A 38 -12.93 -9.62 -22.25
N GLY A 39 -13.86 -10.52 -22.59
CA GLY A 39 -15.21 -10.09 -23.01
C GLY A 39 -15.98 -9.45 -21.85
N ALA A 40 -16.87 -8.51 -22.15
CA ALA A 40 -17.71 -7.85 -21.15
C ALA A 40 -18.48 -8.86 -20.27
N GLY A 41 -19.04 -9.92 -20.89
CA GLY A 41 -19.71 -11.00 -20.15
C GLY A 41 -18.81 -11.74 -19.15
N THR A 42 -17.51 -11.86 -19.42
CA THR A 42 -16.54 -12.44 -18.47
C THR A 42 -16.27 -11.49 -17.31
N LEU A 43 -16.14 -10.19 -17.58
CA LEU A 43 -16.00 -9.17 -16.54
C LEU A 43 -17.22 -9.17 -15.62
N TYR A 44 -18.44 -9.09 -16.18
CA TYR A 44 -19.68 -9.09 -15.40
C TYR A 44 -19.92 -10.40 -14.62
N ARG A 45 -19.41 -11.54 -15.10
CA ARG A 45 -19.44 -12.81 -14.34
C ARG A 45 -18.55 -12.78 -13.10
N HIS A 46 -17.39 -12.11 -13.17
CA HIS A 46 -16.48 -11.96 -12.02
C HIS A 46 -16.89 -10.81 -11.10
N PHE A 47 -17.42 -9.73 -11.68
CA PHE A 47 -17.78 -8.49 -11.01
C PHE A 47 -19.13 -8.01 -11.54
N PRO A 48 -20.24 -8.50 -10.97
CA PRO A 48 -21.59 -8.15 -11.42
C PRO A 48 -21.91 -6.65 -11.31
N THR A 49 -21.23 -5.94 -10.40
CA THR A 49 -21.40 -4.51 -10.15
C THR A 49 -20.06 -3.79 -10.11
N ARG A 50 -20.08 -2.46 -10.31
CA ARG A 50 -18.90 -1.61 -10.10
C ARG A 50 -18.38 -1.73 -8.68
N ASP A 51 -19.27 -1.76 -7.70
CA ASP A 51 -18.91 -1.91 -6.28
C ASP A 51 -18.17 -3.23 -6.03
N ALA A 52 -18.62 -4.34 -6.63
CA ALA A 52 -17.91 -5.61 -6.52
C ALA A 52 -16.47 -5.56 -7.08
N LEU A 53 -16.24 -4.75 -8.12
CA LEU A 53 -14.89 -4.51 -8.65
C LEU A 53 -14.07 -3.60 -7.73
N LEU A 54 -14.68 -2.55 -7.17
CA LEU A 54 -14.03 -1.66 -6.19
C LEU A 54 -13.64 -2.42 -4.92
N ASP A 55 -14.51 -3.27 -4.41
CA ASP A 55 -14.25 -4.15 -3.26
C ASP A 55 -13.10 -5.10 -3.55
N ALA A 56 -13.04 -5.67 -4.76
CA ALA A 56 -11.94 -6.54 -5.16
C ALA A 56 -10.62 -5.79 -5.32
N ILE A 57 -10.65 -4.56 -5.83
CA ILE A 57 -9.50 -3.64 -5.87
C ILE A 57 -9.00 -3.37 -4.45
N MET A 58 -9.91 -3.12 -3.52
CA MET A 58 -9.58 -2.89 -2.12
C MET A 58 -9.00 -4.15 -1.47
N GLN A 59 -9.63 -5.30 -1.63
CA GLN A 59 -9.16 -6.57 -1.07
C GLN A 59 -7.76 -6.93 -1.58
N SER A 60 -7.52 -6.82 -2.89
CA SER A 60 -6.18 -7.09 -3.43
C SER A 60 -5.12 -6.12 -2.88
N TRP A 61 -5.50 -4.90 -2.49
CA TRP A 61 -4.55 -3.95 -1.90
C TRP A 61 -4.25 -4.34 -0.45
N VAL A 62 -5.27 -4.76 0.31
CA VAL A 62 -5.09 -5.33 1.66
C VAL A 62 -4.21 -6.58 1.60
N ASP A 63 -4.44 -7.48 0.65
CA ASP A 63 -3.63 -8.68 0.46
C ASP A 63 -2.15 -8.33 0.20
N ARG A 64 -1.89 -7.29 -0.60
CA ARG A 64 -0.52 -6.76 -0.84
C ARG A 64 0.12 -6.21 0.44
N VAL A 65 -0.62 -5.48 1.26
CA VAL A 65 -0.11 -4.96 2.54
C VAL A 65 0.23 -6.13 3.47
N ASN A 66 -0.65 -7.13 3.56
CA ASN A 66 -0.43 -8.32 4.36
C ASN A 66 0.78 -9.11 3.88
N GLU A 67 0.89 -9.38 2.58
CA GLU A 67 2.05 -10.09 1.99
C GLU A 67 3.36 -9.34 2.26
N ALA A 68 3.37 -8.02 2.06
CA ALA A 68 4.52 -7.17 2.38
C ALA A 68 4.90 -7.28 3.87
N THR A 69 3.91 -7.24 4.76
CA THR A 69 4.11 -7.36 6.21
C THR A 69 4.71 -8.72 6.55
N GLU A 70 4.14 -9.82 6.07
CA GLU A 70 4.67 -11.16 6.35
C GLU A 70 6.08 -11.34 5.80
N LYS A 71 6.38 -10.81 4.60
CA LYS A 71 7.72 -10.84 4.04
C LYS A 71 8.72 -10.07 4.90
N THR A 72 8.34 -8.90 5.41
CA THR A 72 9.17 -8.11 6.33
C THR A 72 9.36 -8.84 7.66
N LEU A 73 8.32 -9.46 8.21
CA LEU A 73 8.42 -10.24 9.45
C LEU A 73 9.22 -11.54 9.27
N ALA A 74 9.31 -12.08 8.06
CA ALA A 74 10.15 -13.23 7.75
C ALA A 74 11.59 -12.85 7.37
N PHE A 75 11.94 -11.56 7.33
CA PHE A 75 13.28 -11.13 6.92
C PHE A 75 14.34 -11.56 7.94
N GLU A 76 15.34 -12.28 7.45
CA GLU A 76 16.52 -12.74 8.19
C GLU A 76 17.72 -11.85 7.80
N GLY A 77 17.96 -10.81 8.60
CA GLY A 77 19.03 -9.83 8.37
C GLY A 77 19.13 -8.87 9.55
N SER A 78 19.82 -7.73 9.35
CA SER A 78 19.94 -6.73 10.42
C SER A 78 18.60 -6.03 10.67
N ASP A 79 18.35 -5.61 11.91
CA ASP A 79 17.16 -4.81 12.27
C ASP A 79 17.08 -3.52 11.45
N ARG A 80 18.23 -2.94 11.12
CA ARG A 80 18.34 -1.78 10.24
C ARG A 80 17.83 -2.08 8.83
N ASP A 81 18.29 -3.17 8.22
CA ASP A 81 17.87 -3.53 6.86
C ASP A 81 16.38 -3.90 6.82
N LEU A 82 15.88 -4.58 7.88
CA LEU A 82 14.46 -4.87 8.04
C LEU A 82 13.65 -3.58 8.07
N LEU A 83 14.04 -2.63 8.92
CA LEU A 83 13.34 -1.36 9.07
C LEU A 83 13.38 -0.55 7.77
N VAL A 84 14.56 -0.33 7.18
CA VAL A 84 14.69 0.40 5.91
C VAL A 84 13.83 -0.23 4.82
N GLY A 85 13.89 -1.57 4.66
CA GLY A 85 13.07 -2.28 3.69
C GLY A 85 11.56 -2.15 3.95
N TRP A 86 11.14 -2.12 5.21
CA TRP A 86 9.75 -1.83 5.57
C TRP A 86 9.36 -0.39 5.20
N LEU A 87 10.18 0.60 5.52
CA LEU A 87 9.88 2.01 5.21
C LEU A 87 9.79 2.23 3.68
N GLU A 88 10.68 1.61 2.90
CA GLU A 88 10.62 1.64 1.42
C GLU A 88 9.32 0.98 0.92
N THR A 89 8.97 -0.18 1.48
CA THR A 89 7.75 -0.93 1.09
C THR A 89 6.49 -0.14 1.44
N TYR A 90 6.42 0.41 2.64
CA TYR A 90 5.33 1.29 3.09
C TYR A 90 5.21 2.51 2.18
N ALA A 91 6.32 3.18 1.86
CA ALA A 91 6.33 4.30 0.92
C ALA A 91 5.77 3.90 -0.46
N GLY A 92 6.12 2.71 -0.95
CA GLY A 92 5.56 2.15 -2.18
C GLY A 92 4.05 1.90 -2.10
N LEU A 93 3.56 1.35 -0.99
CA LEU A 93 2.14 1.05 -0.77
C LEU A 93 1.26 2.30 -0.73
N ILE A 94 1.74 3.41 -0.18
CA ILE A 94 1.01 4.68 -0.12
C ILE A 94 1.14 5.53 -1.39
N SER A 95 2.14 5.26 -2.23
CA SER A 95 2.44 6.01 -3.46
C SER A 95 1.91 5.36 -4.73
N LEU A 96 1.00 4.38 -4.61
CA LEU A 96 0.36 3.74 -5.78
C LEU A 96 -0.45 4.75 -6.63
N HIS A 97 -0.82 5.89 -6.05
CA HIS A 97 -1.56 6.95 -6.69
C HIS A 97 -0.94 8.31 -6.36
N LYS A 98 -0.89 9.21 -7.36
CA LYS A 98 -0.49 10.61 -7.18
C LYS A 98 -1.32 11.28 -6.08
N GLY A 99 -0.65 11.96 -5.16
CA GLY A 99 -1.23 12.56 -3.95
C GLY A 99 -1.64 11.54 -2.88
N GLY A 100 -1.41 10.25 -3.10
CA GLY A 100 -1.68 9.16 -2.15
C GLY A 100 -0.94 9.33 -0.83
N PRO A 101 0.38 9.59 -0.82
CA PRO A 101 1.15 9.75 0.41
C PRO A 101 0.57 10.84 1.30
N ALA A 102 0.31 12.03 0.75
CA ALA A 102 -0.25 13.15 1.51
C ALA A 102 -1.64 12.83 2.06
N LYS A 103 -2.54 12.26 1.24
CA LYS A 103 -3.91 11.92 1.66
C LYS A 103 -3.94 10.86 2.76
N ILE A 104 -3.18 9.77 2.60
CA ILE A 104 -3.15 8.67 3.57
C ILE A 104 -2.50 9.15 4.88
N THR A 105 -1.44 9.95 4.78
CA THR A 105 -0.73 10.51 5.95
C THR A 105 -1.63 11.41 6.78
N SER A 106 -2.36 12.32 6.13
CA SER A 106 -3.27 13.25 6.80
C SER A 106 -4.47 12.55 7.44
N ALA A 107 -4.94 11.44 6.84
CA ALA A 107 -6.02 10.63 7.38
C ALA A 107 -5.58 9.68 8.53
N MET A 108 -4.28 9.53 8.76
CA MET A 108 -3.78 8.55 9.73
C MET A 108 -4.12 8.97 11.18
N GLY A 109 -4.99 8.18 11.81
CA GLY A 109 -5.51 8.43 13.16
C GLY A 109 -6.81 9.23 13.21
N ASP A 110 -7.42 9.55 12.06
CA ASP A 110 -8.72 10.21 11.98
C ASP A 110 -9.86 9.17 11.90
N PRO A 111 -10.74 9.06 12.92
CA PRO A 111 -11.84 8.09 12.94
C PRO A 111 -12.95 8.41 11.91
N ASP A 112 -13.03 9.64 11.43
CA ASP A 112 -14.06 10.09 10.49
C ASP A 112 -13.59 10.08 9.03
N SER A 113 -12.36 9.62 8.79
CA SER A 113 -11.79 9.60 7.45
C SER A 113 -12.55 8.68 6.50
N PRO A 114 -12.91 9.14 5.29
CA PRO A 114 -13.51 8.28 4.26
C PRO A 114 -12.62 7.11 3.83
N ILE A 115 -11.32 7.15 4.14
CA ILE A 115 -10.35 6.09 3.85
C ILE A 115 -9.85 5.36 5.09
N ILE A 116 -10.59 5.45 6.21
CA ILE A 116 -10.20 4.87 7.50
C ILE A 116 -9.78 3.40 7.40
N GLY A 117 -10.48 2.59 6.60
CA GLY A 117 -10.12 1.18 6.40
C GLY A 117 -8.71 0.99 5.83
N LYS A 118 -8.28 1.86 4.89
CA LYS A 118 -6.89 1.84 4.39
C LYS A 118 -5.89 2.23 5.47
N CYS A 119 -6.18 3.30 6.19
CA CYS A 119 -5.31 3.80 7.26
C CYS A 119 -5.14 2.76 8.36
N GLN A 120 -6.22 2.07 8.76
CA GLN A 120 -6.18 1.00 9.76
C GLN A 120 -5.33 -0.18 9.32
N VAL A 121 -5.49 -0.65 8.07
CA VAL A 121 -4.69 -1.75 7.52
C VAL A 121 -3.20 -1.41 7.53
N LEU A 122 -2.83 -0.22 7.07
CA LEU A 122 -1.44 0.25 7.09
C LEU A 122 -0.89 0.43 8.51
N ALA A 123 -1.68 1.02 9.41
CA ALA A 123 -1.27 1.23 10.80
C ALA A 123 -1.04 -0.10 11.52
N GLN A 124 -1.92 -1.08 11.34
CA GLN A 124 -1.77 -2.42 11.92
C GLN A 124 -0.55 -3.15 11.37
N ALA A 125 -0.32 -3.06 10.05
CA ALA A 125 0.87 -3.62 9.43
C ALA A 125 2.16 -3.02 10.00
N SER A 126 2.23 -1.69 10.07
CA SER A 126 3.37 -0.98 10.66
C SER A 126 3.55 -1.32 12.14
N GLN A 127 2.48 -1.43 12.91
CA GLN A 127 2.53 -1.81 14.32
C GLN A 127 3.19 -3.18 14.50
N ARG A 128 2.81 -4.19 13.70
CA ARG A 128 3.41 -5.52 13.77
C ARG A 128 4.91 -5.52 13.50
N VAL A 129 5.37 -4.69 12.56
CA VAL A 129 6.81 -4.54 12.27
C VAL A 129 7.53 -3.83 13.42
N MET A 130 6.91 -2.79 14.00
CA MET A 130 7.49 -2.11 15.17
C MET A 130 7.56 -3.04 16.38
N ASP A 131 6.51 -3.84 16.64
CA ASP A 131 6.47 -4.80 17.75
C ASP A 131 7.59 -5.84 17.64
N ARG A 132 7.90 -6.31 16.42
CA ARG A 132 9.04 -7.21 16.17
C ARG A 132 10.36 -6.55 16.57
N LEU A 133 10.59 -5.31 16.13
CA LEU A 133 11.84 -4.59 16.39
C LEU A 133 11.96 -4.20 17.87
N ASP A 134 10.86 -3.87 18.54
CA ASP A 134 10.83 -3.59 19.98
C ASP A 134 11.13 -4.85 20.80
N ALA A 135 10.56 -6.00 20.42
CA ALA A 135 10.85 -7.29 21.06
C ALA A 135 12.33 -7.72 20.91
N ALA A 136 12.99 -7.30 19.83
CA ALA A 136 14.43 -7.46 19.63
C ALA A 136 15.28 -6.45 20.43
N GLY A 137 14.65 -5.46 21.07
CA GLY A 137 15.33 -4.37 21.77
C GLY A 137 15.98 -3.34 20.84
N ALA A 138 15.64 -3.37 19.54
CA ALA A 138 16.27 -2.56 18.51
C ALA A 138 15.75 -1.11 18.48
N LEU A 139 14.50 -0.87 18.92
CA LEU A 139 13.89 0.46 18.87
C LEU A 139 14.27 1.35 20.07
N ARG A 140 14.44 2.63 19.80
CA ARG A 140 14.50 3.67 20.84
C ARG A 140 13.17 3.72 21.63
N PRO A 141 13.19 4.19 22.89
CA PRO A 141 11.95 4.39 23.64
C PRO A 141 10.99 5.39 22.96
N GLY A 142 9.70 5.10 23.01
CA GLY A 142 8.64 6.00 22.55
C GLY A 142 8.39 6.02 21.04
N VAL A 143 8.86 5.01 20.30
CA VAL A 143 8.49 4.85 18.88
C VAL A 143 7.02 4.43 18.78
N ASP A 144 6.24 5.26 18.13
CA ASP A 144 4.83 5.02 17.82
C ASP A 144 4.66 4.70 16.33
N ALA A 145 3.94 3.64 16.00
CA ALA A 145 3.75 3.19 14.62
C ALA A 145 3.03 4.23 13.76
N VAL A 146 2.06 4.96 14.32
CA VAL A 146 1.35 6.03 13.60
C VAL A 146 2.29 7.21 13.31
N GLY A 147 3.13 7.59 14.26
CA GLY A 147 4.19 8.58 14.08
C GLY A 147 5.18 8.18 12.98
N VAL A 148 5.63 6.93 12.96
CA VAL A 148 6.50 6.39 11.89
C VAL A 148 5.81 6.45 10.53
N CYS A 149 4.55 6.00 10.45
CA CYS A 149 3.73 6.10 9.25
C CYS A 149 3.65 7.55 8.72
N LYS A 150 3.50 8.53 9.62
CA LYS A 150 3.45 9.96 9.25
C LYS A 150 4.80 10.49 8.76
N LEU A 151 5.91 10.07 9.37
CA LEU A 151 7.26 10.43 8.94
C LEU A 151 7.55 9.93 7.52
N VAL A 152 7.35 8.63 7.28
CA VAL A 152 7.55 8.03 5.95
C VAL A 152 6.60 8.64 4.92
N GLY A 153 5.35 8.87 5.32
CA GLY A 153 4.34 9.55 4.53
C GLY A 153 4.73 10.96 4.06
N GLY A 154 5.32 11.76 4.96
CA GLY A 154 5.87 13.07 4.64
C GLY A 154 7.05 12.99 3.66
N VAL A 155 7.98 12.06 3.87
CA VAL A 155 9.11 11.81 2.96
C VAL A 155 8.62 11.43 1.56
N ALA A 156 7.67 10.49 1.47
CA ALA A 156 7.08 10.06 0.21
C ALA A 156 6.29 11.19 -0.49
N THR A 157 5.67 12.09 0.26
CA THR A 157 4.98 13.28 -0.28
C THR A 157 5.94 14.22 -0.99
N VAL A 158 7.18 14.35 -0.53
CA VAL A 158 8.21 15.17 -1.23
C VAL A 158 8.51 14.59 -2.60
N ALA A 159 8.76 13.28 -2.70
CA ALA A 159 9.00 12.61 -3.97
C ALA A 159 7.79 12.73 -4.91
N ASP A 160 6.59 12.48 -4.37
CA ASP A 160 5.34 12.55 -5.11
C ASP A 160 5.10 13.96 -5.67
N ASN A 161 5.28 15.02 -4.88
CA ASN A 161 5.10 16.40 -5.33
C ASN A 161 6.14 16.84 -6.37
N ALA A 162 7.36 16.32 -6.29
CA ALA A 162 8.44 16.63 -7.23
C ALA A 162 8.40 15.77 -8.51
N ASP A 163 7.41 14.88 -8.66
CA ASP A 163 7.34 13.90 -9.75
C ASP A 163 8.62 13.04 -9.86
N GLN A 164 9.21 12.72 -8.72
CA GLN A 164 10.45 11.96 -8.62
C GLN A 164 10.18 10.49 -8.28
N PRO A 165 11.03 9.55 -8.74
CA PRO A 165 10.99 8.17 -8.28
C PRO A 165 11.18 8.08 -6.75
N LEU A 166 10.47 7.16 -6.08
CA LEU A 166 10.65 6.94 -4.63
C LEU A 166 12.08 6.58 -4.22
N SER A 167 12.89 6.05 -5.14
CA SER A 167 14.30 5.78 -4.87
C SER A 167 15.10 7.04 -4.54
N THR A 168 14.65 8.23 -4.94
CA THR A 168 15.34 9.50 -4.60
C THR A 168 15.25 9.83 -3.12
N VAL A 169 14.23 9.33 -2.42
CA VAL A 169 14.02 9.60 -0.99
C VAL A 169 14.52 8.47 -0.08
N ARG A 170 15.09 7.40 -0.65
CA ARG A 170 15.70 6.31 0.15
C ARG A 170 16.70 6.82 1.20
N PRO A 171 17.63 7.75 0.90
CA PRO A 171 18.54 8.26 1.93
C PRO A 171 17.82 8.94 3.10
N LEU A 172 16.65 9.54 2.86
CA LEU A 172 15.83 10.12 3.93
C LEU A 172 15.18 9.03 4.79
N LEU A 173 14.76 7.92 4.19
CA LEU A 173 14.24 6.76 4.92
C LEU A 173 15.32 6.07 5.76
N GLU A 174 16.56 6.04 5.27
CA GLU A 174 17.73 5.56 6.03
C GLU A 174 17.98 6.44 7.27
N VAL A 175 17.93 7.77 7.12
CA VAL A 175 18.00 8.70 8.27
C VAL A 175 16.87 8.47 9.28
N VAL A 176 15.64 8.24 8.79
CA VAL A 176 14.51 7.90 9.67
C VAL A 176 14.78 6.59 10.41
N ALA A 177 15.21 5.53 9.72
CA ALA A 177 15.51 4.25 10.35
C ALA A 177 16.62 4.38 11.41
N ASP A 178 17.72 5.04 11.08
CA ASP A 178 18.85 5.25 11.98
C ASP A 178 18.46 6.08 13.21
N GLY A 179 17.50 7.00 13.07
CA GLY A 179 16.96 7.79 14.19
C GLY A 179 15.92 7.06 15.06
N LEU A 180 15.41 5.91 14.61
CA LEU A 180 14.44 5.07 15.33
C LEU A 180 15.11 3.88 16.04
N LEU A 181 16.30 3.48 15.60
CA LEU A 181 17.07 2.39 16.20
C LEU A 181 17.93 2.87 17.37
N ARG A 182 18.40 1.93 18.19
CA ARG A 182 19.34 2.17 19.30
C ARG A 182 20.80 2.14 18.86
#